data_AF-A0A2I9DVV2-F1
#
_entry.id   AF-A0A2I9DVV2-F1
#
_cell.length_a   1.000
_cell.length_b   1.000
_cell.length_c   1.000
_cell.angle_alpha   90.00
_cell.angle_beta   90.00
_cell.angle_gamma   90.00
#
_symmetry.space_group_name_H-M   'P 1'
#
loop_
_entity.id
_entity.type
_entity.pdbx_description
1 polymer ?
#
loop_
_entity_poly.entity_id
_entity_poly.type
_entity_poly.pdbx_seq_one_letter_code
_entity_poly.pdbx_strand_id
1 'polypeptide(L)'
;MLLSLDWDAFSGTRELVFDAPIWGTRDREPDRLEAWRERARKRDPGAPGWTALDADFPLYPGWEGLERYAGIPATVTLTHADAWTWLEAFPGQDVLNVDSHYDLASLSGDAGRVRPGNWAGLGLRAGLIRRYTCLYPDWHAGLPVAEGFDLARTWDEVASLLPPEVLERVTLRRMDDPGAGLPDPARVTAVLLVQSPAWTSPAHDPVFFGLARTLRAVPLTPPLSRSGSA
;
A
#
# COMPACT_ATOMS: atom_id res chain seq x y z
N MET A 1 9.62 13.48 9.13
CA MET A 1 8.62 13.13 8.10
C MET A 1 8.02 11.79 8.44
N LEU A 2 6.82 11.52 8.00
CA LEU A 2 6.12 10.25 8.18
C LEU A 2 6.35 9.35 6.96
N LEU A 3 6.54 8.06 7.21
CA LEU A 3 6.72 7.05 6.17
C LEU A 3 5.57 6.03 6.28
N SER A 4 4.69 6.03 5.28
CA SER A 4 3.66 5.01 5.10
C SER A 4 4.15 3.99 4.06
N LEU A 5 3.99 2.71 4.36
CA LEU A 5 4.44 1.58 3.54
C LEU A 5 3.25 0.64 3.35
N ASP A 6 2.59 0.69 2.20
CA ASP A 6 1.67 -0.36 1.80
C ASP A 6 2.45 -1.56 1.26
N TRP A 7 2.09 -2.74 1.76
CA TRP A 7 2.67 -3.99 1.32
C TRP A 7 2.33 -4.33 -0.13
N ASP A 8 1.28 -3.76 -0.70
CA ASP A 8 0.96 -3.94 -2.13
C ASP A 8 2.05 -3.40 -3.07
N ALA A 9 2.88 -2.45 -2.61
CA ALA A 9 4.02 -1.94 -3.35
C ALA A 9 5.09 -3.01 -3.59
N PHE A 10 5.13 -4.06 -2.76
CA PHE A 10 6.07 -5.18 -2.85
C PHE A 10 5.37 -6.49 -3.21
N SER A 11 4.16 -6.71 -2.72
CA SER A 11 3.33 -7.87 -3.01
C SER A 11 2.34 -7.59 -4.15
N GLY A 12 2.85 -7.07 -5.27
CA GLY A 12 2.06 -6.67 -6.44
C GLY A 12 1.71 -7.83 -7.38
N THR A 13 1.03 -7.49 -8.48
CA THR A 13 0.68 -8.42 -9.57
C THR A 13 1.64 -8.25 -10.75
N ARG A 14 1.71 -9.26 -11.63
CA ARG A 14 2.23 -9.10 -12.99
C ARG A 14 1.17 -8.62 -13.99
N GLU A 15 1.63 -8.22 -15.18
CA GLU A 15 0.78 -7.94 -16.32
C GLU A 15 -0.07 -9.17 -16.70
N LEU A 16 -1.28 -8.93 -17.19
CA LEU A 16 -2.19 -9.95 -17.73
C LEU A 16 -2.77 -10.97 -16.73
N VAL A 17 -2.70 -10.72 -15.42
CA VAL A 17 -3.49 -11.47 -14.42
C VAL A 17 -4.94 -10.98 -14.46
N PHE A 18 -5.65 -11.29 -15.55
CA PHE A 18 -7.00 -10.79 -15.88
C PHE A 18 -8.12 -11.29 -14.94
N ASP A 19 -7.85 -12.28 -14.09
CA ASP A 19 -8.80 -12.81 -13.10
C ASP A 19 -8.66 -12.18 -11.71
N ALA A 20 -7.83 -11.14 -11.57
CA ALA A 20 -7.63 -10.45 -10.32
C ALA A 20 -8.43 -9.13 -10.29
N PRO A 21 -9.62 -9.09 -9.66
CA PRO A 21 -10.26 -7.83 -9.32
C PRO A 21 -9.46 -7.02 -8.29
N ILE A 22 -8.23 -7.45 -7.92
CA ILE A 22 -7.42 -6.91 -6.83
C ILE A 22 -7.49 -5.39 -6.83
N TRP A 23 -7.11 -4.73 -7.91
CA TRP A 23 -7.24 -3.28 -8.07
C TRP A 23 -8.72 -2.86 -8.04
N GLY A 24 -9.11 -2.15 -6.98
CA GLY A 24 -10.49 -1.73 -6.75
C GLY A 24 -11.42 -2.79 -6.15
N THR A 25 -10.93 -3.98 -5.76
CA THR A 25 -11.71 -4.92 -4.93
C THR A 25 -12.08 -4.25 -3.61
N ARG A 26 -13.31 -4.45 -3.17
CA ARG A 26 -13.74 -4.01 -1.84
C ARG A 26 -12.97 -4.81 -0.79
N ASP A 27 -12.42 -4.15 0.21
CA ASP A 27 -11.86 -4.84 1.36
C ASP A 27 -12.98 -5.44 2.24
N ARG A 28 -13.39 -6.68 1.93
CA ARG A 28 -14.35 -7.47 2.72
C ARG A 28 -13.67 -8.76 3.17
N GLU A 29 -14.17 -9.34 4.26
CA GLU A 29 -13.64 -10.60 4.80
C GLU A 29 -13.43 -11.71 3.74
N PRO A 30 -14.36 -11.97 2.79
CA PRO A 30 -14.13 -12.98 1.75
C PRO A 30 -12.98 -12.64 0.80
N ASP A 31 -12.77 -11.36 0.51
CA ASP A 31 -11.74 -10.89 -0.42
C ASP A 31 -10.32 -11.03 0.18
N ARG A 32 -10.22 -11.08 1.53
CA ARG A 32 -8.95 -11.20 2.26
C ARG A 32 -8.34 -12.61 2.22
N LEU A 33 -9.15 -13.67 2.05
CA LEU A 33 -8.67 -15.07 2.05
C LEU A 33 -9.37 -15.97 1.04
N GLU A 34 -10.71 -16.02 1.04
CA GLU A 34 -11.45 -16.97 0.19
C GLU A 34 -11.25 -16.68 -1.31
N ALA A 35 -11.21 -15.41 -1.70
CA ALA A 35 -10.89 -15.03 -3.08
C ALA A 35 -9.48 -15.50 -3.49
N TRP A 36 -8.51 -15.46 -2.57
CA TRP A 36 -7.16 -15.98 -2.82
C TRP A 36 -7.14 -17.50 -2.96
N ARG A 37 -7.87 -18.23 -2.11
CA ARG A 37 -8.02 -19.70 -2.23
C ARG A 37 -8.66 -20.07 -3.57
N GLU A 38 -9.69 -19.35 -3.98
CA GLU A 38 -10.35 -19.58 -5.26
C GLU A 38 -9.39 -19.36 -6.44
N ARG A 39 -8.58 -18.30 -6.39
CA ARG A 39 -7.55 -18.04 -7.41
C ARG A 39 -6.53 -19.16 -7.48
N ALA A 40 -5.95 -19.55 -6.33
CA ALA A 40 -4.97 -20.64 -6.27
C ALA A 40 -5.54 -21.94 -6.88
N ARG A 41 -6.76 -22.32 -6.46
CA ARG A 41 -7.44 -23.52 -6.96
C ARG A 41 -7.76 -23.45 -8.46
N LYS A 42 -8.14 -22.28 -9.00
CA LYS A 42 -8.38 -22.11 -10.44
C LYS A 42 -7.09 -22.20 -11.25
N ARG A 43 -5.99 -21.69 -10.68
CA ARG A 43 -4.70 -21.61 -11.34
C ARG A 43 -4.02 -22.97 -11.42
N ASP A 44 -3.95 -23.68 -10.30
CA ASP A 44 -3.47 -25.06 -10.24
C ASP A 44 -4.10 -25.78 -9.03
N PRO A 45 -5.12 -26.63 -9.22
CA PRO A 45 -5.75 -27.40 -8.14
C PRO A 45 -4.81 -28.37 -7.40
N GLY A 46 -3.67 -28.74 -8.01
CA GLY A 46 -2.72 -29.70 -7.45
C GLY A 46 -1.52 -29.05 -6.75
N ALA A 47 -1.38 -27.73 -6.82
CA ALA A 47 -0.27 -27.02 -6.24
C ALA A 47 -0.36 -26.99 -4.69
N PRO A 48 0.77 -27.14 -3.98
CA PRO A 48 0.79 -27.04 -2.52
C PRO A 48 0.64 -25.58 -2.05
N GLY A 49 -0.40 -25.30 -1.28
CA GLY A 49 -0.60 -23.99 -0.67
C GLY A 49 -0.73 -22.88 -1.71
N TRP A 50 0.14 -21.87 -1.64
CA TRP A 50 0.06 -20.67 -2.48
C TRP A 50 0.94 -20.71 -3.74
N THR A 51 1.72 -21.78 -3.97
CA THR A 51 2.72 -21.82 -5.06
C THR A 51 2.10 -21.70 -6.45
N ALA A 52 0.81 -22.00 -6.60
CA ALA A 52 0.06 -21.76 -7.84
C ALA A 52 0.12 -20.30 -8.31
N LEU A 53 0.32 -19.37 -7.36
CA LEU A 53 0.21 -17.93 -7.58
C LEU A 53 1.56 -17.23 -7.72
N ASP A 54 2.69 -17.91 -7.52
CA ASP A 54 4.03 -17.30 -7.50
C ASP A 54 4.37 -16.54 -8.79
N ALA A 55 3.92 -17.06 -9.93
CA ALA A 55 4.14 -16.44 -11.24
C ALA A 55 3.26 -15.21 -11.48
N ASP A 56 2.10 -15.15 -10.84
CA ASP A 56 1.10 -14.09 -11.03
C ASP A 56 1.30 -12.96 -10.02
N PHE A 57 1.73 -13.30 -8.80
CA PHE A 57 1.92 -12.40 -7.67
C PHE A 57 3.32 -12.56 -7.06
N PRO A 58 4.37 -12.09 -7.74
CA PRO A 58 5.72 -12.14 -7.19
C PRO A 58 5.87 -11.18 -6.00
N LEU A 59 6.79 -11.50 -5.11
CA LEU A 59 7.32 -10.52 -4.15
C LEU A 59 8.42 -9.71 -4.86
N TYR A 60 8.13 -8.46 -5.17
CA TYR A 60 9.09 -7.54 -5.79
C TYR A 60 10.20 -7.15 -4.80
N PRO A 61 11.45 -6.99 -5.25
CA PRO A 61 12.59 -6.63 -4.39
C PRO A 61 12.48 -5.21 -3.82
N GLY A 62 13.35 -4.88 -2.87
CA GLY A 62 13.46 -3.55 -2.28
C GLY A 62 12.82 -3.44 -0.89
N TRP A 63 11.92 -4.37 -0.54
CA TRP A 63 11.37 -4.48 0.82
C TRP A 63 12.45 -4.79 1.86
N GLU A 64 13.52 -5.48 1.46
CA GLU A 64 14.66 -5.80 2.34
C GLU A 64 15.31 -4.51 2.88
N GLY A 65 15.30 -3.45 2.08
CA GLY A 65 15.81 -2.15 2.47
C GLY A 65 15.04 -1.48 3.60
N LEU A 66 13.82 -1.93 3.91
CA LEU A 66 12.96 -1.36 4.95
C LEU A 66 13.44 -1.67 6.36
N GLU A 67 14.26 -2.71 6.54
CA GLU A 67 14.85 -3.05 7.85
C GLU A 67 15.69 -1.91 8.44
N ARG A 68 16.20 -1.01 7.59
CA ARG A 68 16.95 0.19 8.01
C ARG A 68 16.17 1.14 8.92
N TYR A 69 14.84 1.02 8.99
CA TYR A 69 13.99 1.83 9.86
C TYR A 69 13.78 1.21 11.25
N ALA A 70 14.45 0.09 11.56
CA ALA A 70 14.43 -0.49 12.89
C ALA A 70 14.88 0.53 13.96
N GLY A 71 14.13 0.61 15.06
CA GLY A 71 14.37 1.58 16.14
C GLY A 71 13.59 2.89 16.00
N ILE A 72 12.95 3.15 14.86
CA ILE A 72 11.98 4.24 14.69
C ILE A 72 10.61 3.76 15.19
N PRO A 73 9.78 4.62 15.81
CA PRO A 73 8.40 4.28 16.15
C PRO A 73 7.66 3.71 14.93
N ALA A 74 7.26 2.45 15.02
CA ALA A 74 6.59 1.73 13.95
C ALA A 74 5.22 1.26 14.40
N THR A 75 4.26 1.40 13.48
CA THR A 75 2.88 0.97 13.65
C THR A 75 2.53 0.01 12.54
N VAL A 76 1.74 -1.02 12.82
CA VAL A 76 1.21 -1.93 11.79
C VAL A 76 -0.31 -1.88 11.76
N THR A 77 -0.89 -1.93 10.58
CA THR A 77 -2.34 -1.95 10.41
C THR A 77 -2.77 -2.83 9.24
N LEU A 78 -4.05 -3.20 9.24
CA LEU A 78 -4.65 -4.01 8.19
C LEU A 78 -4.92 -3.20 6.91
N THR A 79 -5.26 -1.92 7.04
CA THR A 79 -5.66 -1.05 5.92
C THR A 79 -5.34 0.42 6.19
N HIS A 80 -5.09 1.23 5.16
CA HIS A 80 -4.89 2.67 5.36
C HIS A 80 -6.12 3.44 5.84
N ALA A 81 -7.32 2.85 5.86
CA ALA A 81 -8.43 3.51 6.53
C ALA A 81 -8.11 3.82 8.01
N ASP A 82 -7.23 3.02 8.62
CA ASP A 82 -6.77 3.20 10.01
C ASP A 82 -5.60 4.19 10.13
N ALA A 83 -5.03 4.66 9.01
CA ALA A 83 -3.93 5.63 9.00
C ALA A 83 -4.34 6.97 9.64
N TRP A 84 -5.65 7.25 9.74
CA TRP A 84 -6.15 8.47 10.38
C TRP A 84 -5.69 8.61 11.84
N THR A 85 -5.82 7.54 12.64
CA THR A 85 -5.35 7.54 14.04
C THR A 85 -3.84 7.74 14.13
N TRP A 86 -3.09 7.21 13.17
CA TRP A 86 -1.64 7.45 13.08
C TRP A 86 -1.31 8.90 12.75
N LEU A 87 -2.06 9.53 11.83
CA LEU A 87 -1.90 10.95 11.52
C LEU A 87 -2.22 11.86 12.70
N GLU A 88 -3.24 11.54 13.49
CA GLU A 88 -3.60 12.29 14.70
C GLU A 88 -2.49 12.25 15.76
N ALA A 89 -1.68 11.20 15.79
CA ALA A 89 -0.52 11.10 16.68
C ALA A 89 0.68 11.95 16.20
N PHE A 90 0.74 12.29 14.91
CA PHE A 90 1.86 13.03 14.30
C PHE A 90 1.39 14.13 13.33
N PRO A 91 0.56 15.10 13.77
CA PRO A 91 -0.08 16.05 12.88
C PRO A 91 0.93 17.04 12.25
N GLY A 92 0.61 17.51 11.05
CA GLY A 92 1.34 18.57 10.35
C GLY A 92 2.70 18.17 9.77
N GLN A 93 2.97 16.86 9.67
CA GLN A 93 4.19 16.33 9.07
C GLN A 93 4.05 16.16 7.55
N ASP A 94 5.19 16.12 6.84
CA ASP A 94 5.22 15.60 5.48
C ASP A 94 5.08 14.07 5.51
N VAL A 95 4.33 13.52 4.55
CA VAL A 95 4.12 12.08 4.38
C VAL A 95 4.73 11.64 3.06
N LEU A 96 5.56 10.61 3.12
CA LEU A 96 5.87 9.78 1.96
C LEU A 96 5.08 8.47 2.09
N ASN A 97 4.24 8.17 1.11
CA ASN A 97 3.51 6.92 0.99
C ASN A 97 4.16 6.08 -0.11
N VAL A 98 4.72 4.93 0.26
CA VAL A 98 5.19 3.91 -0.69
C VAL A 98 4.03 2.96 -0.89
N ASP A 99 3.44 3.04 -2.07
CA ASP A 99 2.11 2.50 -2.30
C ASP A 99 1.89 2.32 -3.79
N SER A 100 1.06 1.36 -4.14
CA SER A 100 0.61 1.20 -5.51
C SER A 100 -0.56 2.14 -5.87
N HIS A 101 -1.14 2.83 -4.89
CA HIS A 101 -2.27 3.73 -5.04
C HIS A 101 -1.96 5.13 -4.49
N TYR A 102 -2.53 6.18 -5.11
CA TYR A 102 -2.32 7.54 -4.63
C TYR A 102 -3.07 7.86 -3.32
N ASP A 103 -4.17 7.17 -3.00
CA ASP A 103 -4.93 7.32 -1.75
C ASP A 103 -5.43 8.74 -1.39
N LEU A 104 -5.66 9.56 -2.41
CA LEU A 104 -6.07 10.97 -2.30
C LEU A 104 -7.58 11.14 -2.43
N ALA A 105 -8.26 10.25 -3.15
CA ALA A 105 -9.67 10.37 -3.45
C ALA A 105 -10.28 8.99 -3.74
N SER A 106 -11.51 8.79 -3.26
CA SER A 106 -12.31 7.61 -3.55
C SER A 106 -13.53 8.04 -4.35
N LEU A 107 -13.71 7.45 -5.53
CA LEU A 107 -14.89 7.67 -6.38
C LEU A 107 -16.14 6.94 -5.87
N SER A 108 -16.00 6.10 -4.86
CA SER A 108 -17.10 5.30 -4.30
C SER A 108 -17.47 5.71 -2.88
N GLY A 109 -18.78 5.74 -2.62
CA GLY A 109 -19.36 6.03 -1.30
C GLY A 109 -19.27 7.50 -0.89
N ASP A 110 -19.46 7.74 0.41
CA ASP A 110 -19.29 9.07 1.01
C ASP A 110 -17.82 9.52 0.96
N ALA A 111 -17.58 10.66 0.29
CA ALA A 111 -16.27 11.27 0.09
C ALA A 111 -15.69 11.94 1.36
N GLY A 112 -16.53 12.24 2.36
CA GLY A 112 -16.10 12.77 3.66
C GLY A 112 -15.67 11.71 4.66
N ARG A 113 -15.99 10.44 4.40
CA ARG A 113 -15.60 9.30 5.25
C ARG A 113 -14.20 8.81 4.88
N VAL A 114 -13.37 8.60 5.90
CA VAL A 114 -12.04 7.98 5.74
C VAL A 114 -12.17 6.55 5.22
N ARG A 115 -11.40 6.26 4.17
CA ARG A 115 -11.32 5.00 3.43
C ARG A 115 -9.86 4.78 3.00
N PRO A 116 -9.50 3.57 2.56
CA PRO A 116 -8.16 3.30 2.07
C PRO A 116 -7.82 4.23 0.90
N GLY A 117 -8.67 4.34 -0.12
CA GLY A 117 -8.39 5.21 -1.27
C GLY A 117 -8.43 6.73 -1.03
N ASN A 118 -8.68 7.27 0.18
CA ASN A 118 -8.81 8.72 0.37
C ASN A 118 -8.23 9.32 1.66
N TRP A 119 -7.58 8.51 2.51
CA TRP A 119 -7.09 8.97 3.82
C TRP A 119 -6.11 10.15 3.68
N ALA A 120 -5.24 10.13 2.66
CA ALA A 120 -4.22 11.15 2.48
C ALA A 120 -4.84 12.47 2.01
N GLY A 121 -5.80 12.42 1.09
CA GLY A 121 -6.52 13.61 0.63
C GLY A 121 -7.34 14.26 1.74
N LEU A 122 -8.02 13.45 2.56
CA LEU A 122 -8.70 13.93 3.77
C LEU A 122 -7.70 14.50 4.79
N GLY A 123 -6.55 13.85 5.00
CA GLY A 123 -5.50 14.31 5.91
C GLY A 123 -4.90 15.65 5.49
N LEU A 124 -4.69 15.87 4.19
CA LEU A 124 -4.27 17.15 3.63
C LEU A 124 -5.30 18.25 3.89
N ARG A 125 -6.59 17.99 3.67
CA ARG A 125 -7.68 18.95 3.90
C ARG A 125 -7.85 19.30 5.38
N ALA A 126 -7.68 18.32 6.26
CA ALA A 126 -7.77 18.50 7.70
C ALA A 126 -6.51 19.15 8.33
N GLY A 127 -5.45 19.39 7.55
CA GLY A 127 -4.18 19.91 8.06
C GLY A 127 -3.34 18.90 8.85
N LEU A 128 -3.73 17.63 8.86
CA LEU A 128 -2.96 16.55 9.47
C LEU A 128 -1.71 16.20 8.64
N ILE A 129 -1.77 16.42 7.33
CA ILE A 129 -0.63 16.26 6.41
C ILE A 129 -0.23 17.64 5.88
N ARG A 130 1.06 17.97 5.98
CA ARG A 130 1.61 19.20 5.41
C ARG A 130 1.86 19.06 3.91
N ARG A 131 2.60 18.03 3.50
CA ARG A 131 2.82 17.66 2.10
C ARG A 131 2.74 16.15 1.96
N TYR A 132 2.23 15.70 0.82
CA TYR A 132 2.07 14.29 0.50
C TYR A 132 2.89 13.93 -0.74
N THR A 133 3.63 12.84 -0.67
CA THR A 133 4.26 12.23 -1.83
C THR A 133 3.83 10.79 -1.94
N CYS A 134 3.18 10.44 -3.05
CA CYS A 134 3.03 9.04 -3.45
C CYS A 134 4.28 8.63 -4.21
N LEU A 135 4.95 7.59 -3.74
CA LEU A 135 6.08 6.95 -4.39
C LEU A 135 5.64 5.56 -4.85
N TYR A 136 5.24 5.49 -6.12
CA TYR A 136 4.86 4.25 -6.78
C TYR A 136 6.06 3.31 -6.92
N PRO A 137 5.86 1.99 -6.80
CA PRO A 137 6.94 1.02 -6.96
C PRO A 137 7.44 0.97 -8.41
N ASP A 138 8.68 0.53 -8.60
CA ASP A 138 9.37 0.53 -9.89
C ASP A 138 8.66 -0.35 -10.93
N TRP A 139 8.10 -1.48 -10.48
CA TRP A 139 7.41 -2.44 -11.36
C TRP A 139 6.16 -1.85 -12.04
N HIS A 140 5.63 -0.71 -11.57
CA HIS A 140 4.60 0.03 -12.29
C HIS A 140 5.04 0.47 -13.69
N ALA A 141 6.35 0.60 -13.96
CA ALA A 141 6.86 0.92 -15.30
C ALA A 141 6.48 -0.14 -16.35
N GLY A 142 6.24 -1.38 -15.93
CA GLY A 142 5.85 -2.50 -16.79
C GLY A 142 4.37 -2.87 -16.73
N LEU A 143 3.51 -2.13 -16.02
CA LEU A 143 2.09 -2.45 -15.87
C LEU A 143 1.19 -1.28 -16.32
N PRO A 144 0.74 -1.25 -17.60
CA PRO A 144 -0.01 -0.13 -18.16
C PRO A 144 -1.29 0.28 -17.41
N VAL A 145 -1.91 -0.67 -16.71
CA VAL A 145 -3.13 -0.44 -15.93
C VAL A 145 -2.87 0.19 -14.56
N ALA A 146 -1.62 0.21 -14.09
CA ALA A 146 -1.26 0.78 -12.79
C ALA A 146 -1.30 2.31 -12.80
N GLU A 147 -1.65 2.91 -11.67
CA GLU A 147 -1.64 4.37 -11.49
C GLU A 147 -0.24 4.97 -11.70
N GLY A 148 0.80 4.26 -11.25
CA GLY A 148 2.17 4.74 -11.41
C GLY A 148 2.76 4.56 -12.81
N PHE A 149 2.04 3.97 -13.77
CA PHE A 149 2.56 3.75 -15.13
C PHE A 149 2.68 5.06 -15.93
N ASP A 150 1.56 5.79 -16.02
CA ASP A 150 1.47 7.09 -16.69
C ASP A 150 1.15 8.16 -15.65
N LEU A 151 2.20 8.78 -15.11
CA LEU A 151 2.06 9.81 -14.07
C LEU A 151 1.34 11.07 -14.56
N ALA A 152 1.38 11.36 -15.87
CA ALA A 152 0.65 12.51 -16.42
C ALA A 152 -0.86 12.22 -16.42
N ARG A 153 -1.27 11.04 -16.90
CA ARG A 153 -2.66 10.60 -16.83
C ARG A 153 -3.19 10.57 -15.38
N THR A 154 -2.41 10.02 -14.46
CA THR A 154 -2.80 9.94 -13.04
C THR A 154 -2.86 11.33 -12.42
N TRP A 155 -1.95 12.24 -12.78
CA TRP A 155 -2.04 13.62 -12.34
C TRP A 155 -3.32 14.32 -12.83
N ASP A 156 -3.69 14.14 -14.11
CA ASP A 156 -4.92 14.71 -14.66
C ASP A 156 -6.18 14.18 -13.95
N GLU A 157 -6.19 12.89 -13.59
CA GLU A 157 -7.24 12.28 -12.78
C GLU A 157 -7.33 12.97 -11.40
N VAL A 158 -6.21 12.99 -10.66
CA VAL A 158 -6.15 13.57 -9.31
C VAL A 158 -6.51 15.06 -9.31
N ALA A 159 -6.08 15.81 -10.33
CA ALA A 159 -6.37 17.22 -10.49
C ALA A 159 -7.88 17.51 -10.62
N SER A 160 -8.66 16.57 -11.14
CA SER A 160 -10.12 16.69 -11.22
C SER A 160 -10.85 16.41 -9.90
N LEU A 161 -10.16 15.77 -8.94
CA LEU A 161 -10.76 15.26 -7.70
C LEU A 161 -10.44 16.11 -6.46
N LEU A 162 -9.38 16.92 -6.51
CA LEU A 162 -8.89 17.68 -5.36
C LEU A 162 -8.96 19.19 -5.60
N PRO A 163 -9.21 19.99 -4.55
CA PRO A 163 -9.08 21.44 -4.64
C PRO A 163 -7.64 21.88 -4.99
N PRO A 164 -7.44 23.01 -5.70
CA PRO A 164 -6.11 23.50 -6.10
C PRO A 164 -5.11 23.62 -4.94
N GLU A 165 -5.54 24.13 -3.79
CA GLU A 165 -4.70 24.31 -2.59
C GLU A 165 -4.25 22.98 -1.94
N VAL A 166 -4.96 21.89 -2.23
CA VAL A 166 -4.54 20.54 -1.85
C VAL A 166 -3.55 20.00 -2.87
N LEU A 167 -3.82 20.19 -4.17
CA LEU A 167 -2.97 19.74 -5.27
C LEU A 167 -1.55 20.30 -5.18
N GLU A 168 -1.38 21.56 -4.81
CA GLU A 168 -0.05 22.20 -4.62
C GLU A 168 0.83 21.50 -3.57
N ARG A 169 0.24 20.65 -2.72
CA ARG A 169 0.92 19.92 -1.65
C ARG A 169 1.12 18.44 -1.97
N VAL A 170 0.74 18.00 -3.17
CA VAL A 170 0.85 16.62 -3.64
C VAL A 170 2.02 16.49 -4.61
N THR A 171 2.73 15.37 -4.52
CA THR A 171 3.72 14.95 -5.51
C THR A 171 3.49 13.48 -5.84
N LEU A 172 3.46 13.15 -7.12
CA LEU A 172 3.39 11.78 -7.62
C LEU A 172 4.70 11.46 -8.31
N ARG A 173 5.34 10.35 -7.94
CA ARG A 173 6.56 9.87 -8.59
C ARG A 173 6.63 8.36 -8.53
N ARG A 174 7.41 7.75 -9.43
CA ARG A 174 7.71 6.32 -9.44
C ARG A 174 9.17 6.10 -9.04
N MET A 175 9.46 4.97 -8.39
CA MET A 175 10.84 4.54 -8.15
C MET A 175 11.54 4.26 -9.48
N ASP A 176 12.78 4.71 -9.62
CA ASP A 176 13.62 4.40 -10.78
C ASP A 176 14.17 2.97 -10.72
N ASP A 177 14.46 2.51 -9.50
CA ASP A 177 14.96 1.17 -9.17
C ASP A 177 14.30 0.68 -7.87
N PRO A 178 14.27 -0.64 -7.60
CA PRO A 178 13.74 -1.18 -6.36
C PRO A 178 14.31 -0.51 -5.09
N GLY A 179 13.43 0.07 -4.27
CA GLY A 179 13.81 0.78 -3.04
C GLY A 179 14.40 2.19 -3.24
N ALA A 180 14.48 2.69 -4.47
CA ALA A 180 14.92 4.05 -4.75
C ALA A 180 13.93 5.08 -4.17
N GLY A 181 14.44 6.25 -3.77
CA GLY A 181 13.60 7.35 -3.25
C GLY A 181 13.13 7.19 -1.80
N LEU A 182 13.46 6.07 -1.14
CA LEU A 182 13.27 5.88 0.30
C LEU A 182 14.08 6.91 1.12
N PRO A 183 13.49 7.52 2.17
CA PRO A 183 14.14 8.56 2.93
C PRO A 183 15.24 8.02 3.83
N ASP A 184 16.21 8.88 4.15
CA ASP A 184 17.15 8.63 5.24
C ASP A 184 16.38 8.39 6.56
N PRO A 185 16.62 7.28 7.28
CA PRO A 185 16.05 7.00 8.61
C PRO A 185 16.12 8.18 9.57
N ALA A 186 17.21 8.97 9.55
CA ALA A 186 17.36 10.13 10.42
C ALA A 186 16.30 11.22 10.18
N ARG A 187 15.61 11.20 9.05
CA ARG A 187 14.54 12.14 8.69
C ARG A 187 13.14 11.59 8.97
N VAL A 188 13.01 10.30 9.30
CA VAL A 188 11.74 9.62 9.54
C VAL A 188 11.39 9.68 11.02
N THR A 189 10.18 10.16 11.30
CA THR A 189 9.65 10.36 12.66
C THR A 189 8.88 9.12 13.11
N ALA A 190 8.09 8.54 12.22
CA ALA A 190 7.33 7.32 12.48
C ALA A 190 7.07 6.57 11.16
N VAL A 191 6.90 5.26 11.28
CA VAL A 191 6.57 4.34 10.19
C VAL A 191 5.17 3.76 10.40
N LEU A 192 4.38 3.73 9.34
CA LEU A 192 3.15 2.95 9.25
C LEU A 192 3.36 1.84 8.22
N LEU A 193 3.15 0.60 8.66
CA LEU A 193 3.17 -0.58 7.81
C LEU A 193 1.73 -1.06 7.59
N VAL A 194 1.29 -1.15 6.33
CA VAL A 194 -0.07 -1.52 5.95
C VAL A 194 -0.05 -2.85 5.22
N GLN A 195 -0.89 -3.81 5.62
CA GLN A 195 -0.90 -5.14 5.01
C GLN A 195 -1.71 -5.22 3.71
N SER A 196 -2.87 -4.57 3.68
CA SER A 196 -3.80 -4.57 2.53
C SER A 196 -4.15 -5.99 2.04
N PRO A 197 -4.72 -6.87 2.90
CA PRO A 197 -4.85 -8.31 2.61
C PRO A 197 -5.83 -8.65 1.47
N ALA A 198 -6.75 -7.77 1.10
CA ALA A 198 -7.57 -7.99 -0.11
C ALA A 198 -6.72 -7.90 -1.40
N TRP A 199 -5.56 -7.25 -1.32
CA TRP A 199 -4.70 -6.91 -2.45
C TRP A 199 -3.35 -7.62 -2.47
N THR A 200 -2.86 -8.06 -1.32
CA THR A 200 -1.56 -8.72 -1.18
C THR A 200 -1.68 -10.23 -1.09
N SER A 201 -0.72 -10.96 -1.67
CA SER A 201 -0.70 -12.42 -1.69
C SER A 201 -0.48 -12.99 -0.28
N PRO A 202 -1.31 -13.95 0.17
CA PRO A 202 -1.08 -14.69 1.42
C PRO A 202 0.29 -15.37 1.52
N ALA A 203 0.91 -15.70 0.38
CA ALA A 203 2.26 -16.29 0.34
C ALA A 203 3.32 -15.39 0.99
N HIS A 204 3.09 -14.07 0.98
CA HIS A 204 4.04 -13.06 1.46
C HIS A 204 3.79 -12.64 2.91
N ASP A 205 2.74 -13.15 3.56
CA ASP A 205 2.45 -12.87 4.97
C ASP A 205 3.66 -13.15 5.87
N PRO A 206 4.38 -14.29 5.78
CA PRO A 206 5.54 -14.53 6.63
C PRO A 206 6.62 -13.45 6.55
N VAL A 207 6.83 -12.88 5.35
CA VAL A 207 7.79 -11.79 5.12
C VAL A 207 7.29 -10.50 5.75
N PHE A 208 6.02 -10.13 5.51
CA PHE A 208 5.38 -8.97 6.12
C PHE A 208 5.46 -9.01 7.66
N PHE A 209 5.08 -10.14 8.26
CA PHE A 209 5.16 -10.35 9.70
C PHE A 209 6.61 -10.36 10.20
N GLY A 210 7.56 -10.83 9.40
CA GLY A 210 8.99 -10.72 9.66
C GLY A 210 9.43 -9.27 9.80
N LEU A 211 9.12 -8.45 8.79
CA LEU A 211 9.42 -7.02 8.79
C LEU A 211 8.75 -6.29 9.95
N ALA A 212 7.46 -6.53 10.20
CA ALA A 212 6.73 -5.95 11.34
C ALA A 212 7.42 -6.24 12.68
N ARG A 213 7.93 -7.46 12.87
CA ARG A 213 8.72 -7.84 14.06
C ARG A 213 10.07 -7.12 14.10
N THR A 214 10.81 -7.07 12.99
CA THR A 214 12.10 -6.36 12.89
C THR A 214 11.95 -4.88 13.27
N LEU A 215 10.88 -4.23 12.80
CA LEU A 215 10.55 -2.85 13.13
C LEU A 215 9.96 -2.68 14.53
N ARG A 216 9.65 -3.77 15.25
CA ARG A 216 8.91 -3.77 16.52
C ARG A 216 7.59 -3.00 16.42
N ALA A 217 6.88 -3.18 15.31
CA ALA A 217 5.67 -2.45 15.01
C ALA A 217 4.55 -2.79 16.00
N VAL A 218 3.87 -1.75 16.50
CA VAL A 218 2.71 -1.89 17.39
C VAL A 218 1.43 -1.88 16.55
N PRO A 219 0.49 -2.81 16.75
CA PRO A 219 -0.73 -2.84 15.95
C PRO A 219 -1.67 -1.68 16.31
N LEU A 220 -2.15 -0.95 15.30
CA LEU A 220 -3.39 -0.16 15.40
C LEU A 220 -4.60 -1.09 15.23
N THR A 221 -4.63 -1.78 14.09
CA THR A 221 -5.50 -2.92 13.84
C THR A 221 -4.60 -4.14 13.62
N PRO A 222 -4.86 -5.28 14.28
CA PRO A 222 -4.04 -6.47 14.07
C PRO A 222 -4.03 -6.89 12.59
N PRO A 223 -2.84 -7.10 11.99
CA PRO A 223 -2.75 -7.67 10.65
C PRO A 223 -3.29 -9.11 10.64
N LEU A 224 -3.82 -9.54 9.49
CA LEU A 224 -4.44 -10.83 9.29
C LEU A 224 -3.38 -11.88 8.91
N SER A 225 -3.25 -12.94 9.71
CA SER A 225 -2.43 -14.09 9.34
C SER A 225 -3.24 -15.06 8.48
N ARG A 226 -2.82 -15.25 7.21
CA ARG A 226 -3.49 -16.12 6.23
C ARG A 226 -2.70 -17.39 5.93
N SER A 227 -1.71 -17.70 6.75
CA SER A 227 -0.80 -18.85 6.61
C SER A 227 -1.46 -20.22 6.86
N GLY A 228 -2.79 -20.29 6.97
CA GLY A 228 -3.54 -21.55 6.95
C GLY A 228 -3.73 -22.03 5.51
N SER A 229 -3.31 -23.26 5.22
CA SER A 229 -3.30 -23.88 3.89
C SER A 229 -4.53 -23.53 3.03
N ALA A 230 -4.25 -23.08 1.80
CA ALA A 230 -5.17 -23.12 0.67
C ALA A 230 -5.43 -24.56 0.23
#